data_AF-A0AA40Y5B2-F1
#
_entry.id   AF-A0AA40Y5B2-F1
#
_cell.length_a   1.000
_cell.length_b   1.000
_cell.length_c   1.000
_cell.angle_alpha   90.00
_cell.angle_beta   90.00
_cell.angle_gamma   90.00
#
_symmetry.space_group_name_H-M   'P 1'
#
loop_
_entity.id
_entity.type
_entity.pdbx_description
1 polymer ?
#
loop_
_entity_poly.entity_id
_entity_poly.type
_entity_poly.pdbx_seq_one_letter_code
_entity_poly.pdbx_strand_id
1 'polypeptide(L)'
;MTANSDSLIRFLLPDAGVRGVHVHLQATWQEILSHAVYPDAAAELLGEACVASALFTGHTKIDGRLSVQLRSSTALRTLFAECTAGGTLRGIAQLSEGADAPRDLSSLGDDAILAITIENPGLDPREPQRYQSLVALTAPELDEAFEDYFRQSEQLPTRLLLAADRNGAAGLLLQKLPGDEGDEDGWARASALFETLGKAELLATPAEQLLHRLFHEERPELLGEKPLSFACSCSRERVAGMLQSLGEEEARAAAEDTGAVEVRCEFCGREYHFPLTEFGILFHGAQGAVPAPERLQ
;
A
#
# COMPACT_ATOMS: atom_id res chain seq x y z
N MET A 1 -11.49 26.79 3.32
CA MET A 1 -11.89 25.42 3.70
C MET A 1 -11.98 24.58 2.42
N THR A 2 -10.83 24.25 1.84
CA THR A 2 -10.71 23.29 0.73
C THR A 2 -10.57 21.92 1.38
N ALA A 3 -11.62 21.10 1.34
CA ALA A 3 -11.78 19.98 0.40
C ALA A 3 -10.71 18.91 0.64
N ASN A 4 -11.13 17.78 1.24
CA ASN A 4 -10.37 16.55 1.50
C ASN A 4 -9.12 16.39 0.62
N SER A 5 -7.97 16.86 1.12
CA SER A 5 -6.69 16.61 0.49
C SER A 5 -6.23 15.20 0.84
N ASP A 6 -5.68 14.52 -0.14
CA ASP A 6 -5.05 13.23 0.07
C ASP A 6 -3.86 13.40 1.02
N SER A 7 -3.97 12.86 2.23
CA SER A 7 -2.96 13.06 3.25
C SER A 7 -2.92 11.97 4.31
N LEU A 8 -1.76 11.89 4.94
CA LEU A 8 -1.46 11.15 6.15
C LEU A 8 -1.29 12.15 7.28
N ILE A 9 -2.09 12.05 8.33
CA ILE A 9 -2.02 12.89 9.53
C ILE A 9 -1.64 12.04 10.72
N ARG A 10 -0.57 12.45 11.42
CA ARG A 10 -0.16 11.83 12.67
C ARG A 10 -0.68 12.64 13.84
N PHE A 11 -1.13 11.96 14.88
CA PHE A 11 -1.59 12.60 16.10
C PHE A 11 -1.21 11.81 17.34
N LEU A 12 -1.29 12.47 18.49
CA LEU A 12 -1.05 11.93 19.81
C LEU A 12 -2.27 12.19 20.70
N LEU A 13 -2.59 11.23 21.56
CA LEU A 13 -3.48 11.36 22.70
C LEU A 13 -2.59 11.26 23.95
N PRO A 14 -2.02 12.37 24.44
CA PRO A 14 -0.94 12.33 25.43
C PRO A 14 -1.39 11.70 26.74
N ASP A 15 -2.56 12.09 27.22
CA ASP A 15 -3.11 11.62 28.50
C ASP A 15 -3.42 10.11 28.45
N ALA A 16 -3.85 9.60 27.30
CA ALA A 16 -4.14 8.17 27.11
C ALA A 16 -2.90 7.32 26.78
N GLY A 17 -1.74 7.94 26.50
CA GLY A 17 -0.55 7.21 26.05
C GLY A 17 -0.74 6.52 24.70
N VAL A 18 -1.49 7.13 23.78
CA VAL A 18 -1.84 6.54 22.48
C VAL A 18 -1.37 7.46 21.35
N ARG A 19 -0.76 6.86 20.33
CA ARG A 19 -0.49 7.55 19.06
C ARG A 19 -1.43 7.04 17.98
N GLY A 20 -1.70 7.88 16.99
CA GLY A 20 -2.51 7.47 15.85
C GLY A 20 -2.09 8.08 14.55
N VAL A 21 -2.52 7.42 13.47
CA VAL A 21 -2.37 7.90 12.10
C VAL A 21 -3.73 7.80 11.43
N HIS A 22 -4.12 8.87 10.76
CA HIS A 22 -5.25 8.90 9.85
C HIS A 22 -4.74 9.06 8.42
N VAL A 23 -5.28 8.28 7.49
CA VAL A 23 -5.02 8.40 6.05
C VAL A 23 -6.35 8.61 5.34
N HIS A 24 -6.38 9.54 4.40
CA HIS A 24 -7.49 9.70 3.48
C HIS A 24 -6.95 9.88 2.05
N LEU A 25 -7.56 9.17 1.11
CA LEU A 25 -7.22 9.14 -0.30
C LEU A 25 -8.48 9.34 -1.12
N GLN A 26 -8.48 10.36 -1.96
CA GLN A 26 -9.53 10.58 -2.94
C GLN A 26 -8.91 10.70 -4.34
N ALA A 27 -8.09 11.72 -4.60
CA ALA A 27 -7.52 11.95 -5.93
C ALA A 27 -6.54 10.84 -6.35
N THR A 28 -5.68 10.41 -5.45
CA THR A 28 -4.75 9.29 -5.58
C THR A 28 -5.50 7.99 -5.82
N TRP A 29 -6.61 7.79 -5.11
CA TRP A 29 -7.42 6.60 -5.28
C TRP A 29 -8.12 6.56 -6.65
N GLN A 30 -8.68 7.71 -7.08
CA GLN A 30 -9.24 7.84 -8.42
C GLN A 30 -8.20 7.60 -9.51
N GLU A 31 -6.97 8.09 -9.34
CA GLU A 31 -5.89 7.85 -10.30
C GLU A 31 -5.55 6.35 -10.38
N ILE A 32 -5.39 5.66 -9.24
CA ILE A 32 -5.13 4.21 -9.20
C ILE A 32 -6.25 3.44 -9.93
N LEU A 33 -7.51 3.77 -9.65
CA LEU A 33 -8.66 3.13 -10.31
C LEU A 33 -8.77 3.47 -11.80
N SER A 34 -8.17 4.56 -12.27
CA SER A 34 -8.27 4.97 -13.68
C SER A 34 -7.53 4.02 -14.63
N HIS A 35 -6.58 3.23 -14.12
CA HIS A 35 -5.68 2.42 -14.92
C HIS A 35 -6.18 0.98 -15.19
N ALA A 36 -7.18 0.52 -14.43
CA ALA A 36 -7.76 -0.82 -14.54
C ALA A 36 -9.23 -0.84 -14.08
N VAL A 37 -10.02 -1.78 -14.62
CA VAL A 37 -11.41 -1.97 -14.20
C VAL A 37 -11.46 -3.09 -13.17
N TYR A 38 -11.89 -2.74 -11.96
CA TYR A 38 -12.08 -3.70 -10.88
C TYR A 38 -13.58 -3.88 -10.56
N PRO A 39 -14.02 -5.14 -10.33
CA PRO A 39 -15.26 -5.40 -9.61
C PRO A 39 -15.23 -4.77 -8.20
N ASP A 40 -16.39 -4.66 -7.55
CA ASP A 40 -16.54 -3.89 -6.32
C ASP A 40 -15.65 -4.42 -5.18
N ALA A 41 -15.63 -5.74 -4.91
CA ALA A 41 -14.86 -6.26 -3.78
C ALA A 41 -13.35 -6.09 -3.96
N ALA A 42 -12.86 -6.29 -5.19
CA ALA A 42 -11.46 -6.07 -5.52
C ALA A 42 -11.04 -4.59 -5.42
N ALA A 43 -11.91 -3.66 -5.83
CA ALA A 43 -11.65 -2.24 -5.68
C ALA A 43 -11.57 -1.84 -4.20
N GLU A 44 -12.52 -2.29 -3.38
CA GLU A 44 -12.54 -2.04 -1.94
C GLU A 44 -11.26 -2.59 -1.27
N LEU A 45 -10.94 -3.86 -1.50
CA LEU A 45 -9.76 -4.50 -0.92
C LEU A 45 -8.44 -3.83 -1.35
N LEU A 46 -8.35 -3.37 -2.61
CA LEU A 46 -7.19 -2.62 -3.09
C LEU A 46 -7.05 -1.25 -2.42
N GLY A 47 -8.17 -0.54 -2.24
CA GLY A 47 -8.18 0.74 -1.53
C GLY A 47 -7.73 0.57 -0.07
N GLU A 48 -8.25 -0.44 0.62
CA GLU A 48 -7.84 -0.79 1.99
C GLU A 48 -6.34 -1.10 2.08
N ALA A 49 -5.81 -1.89 1.13
CA ALA A 49 -4.37 -2.19 1.09
C ALA A 49 -3.50 -0.95 0.82
N CYS A 50 -3.94 -0.05 -0.06
CA CYS A 50 -3.27 1.24 -0.29
C CYS A 50 -3.22 2.09 0.98
N VAL A 51 -4.35 2.23 1.67
CA VAL A 51 -4.45 2.95 2.95
C VAL A 51 -3.55 2.30 4.01
N ALA A 52 -3.62 0.98 4.17
CA ALA A 52 -2.78 0.25 5.12
C ALA A 52 -1.29 0.48 4.86
N SER A 53 -0.88 0.43 3.58
CA SER A 53 0.51 0.70 3.21
C SER A 53 0.97 2.10 3.61
N ALA A 54 0.10 3.11 3.51
CA ALA A 54 0.40 4.47 3.97
C ALA A 54 0.42 4.57 5.51
N LEU A 55 -0.58 4.03 6.20
CA LEU A 55 -0.70 4.05 7.66
C LEU A 55 0.57 3.52 8.34
N PHE A 56 1.10 2.40 7.83
CA PHE A 56 2.27 1.74 8.41
C PHE A 56 3.57 2.52 8.19
N THR A 57 3.61 3.49 7.26
CA THR A 57 4.73 4.45 7.16
C THR A 57 4.67 5.58 8.18
N GLY A 58 3.55 5.76 8.90
CA GLY A 58 3.34 6.88 9.82
C GLY A 58 4.14 6.81 11.13
N HIS A 59 4.49 5.61 11.59
CA HIS A 59 5.08 5.38 12.91
C HIS A 59 6.50 4.84 12.90
N THR A 60 6.87 4.08 11.87
CA THR A 60 8.22 3.53 11.73
C THR A 60 9.07 4.53 10.96
N LYS A 61 10.34 4.71 11.35
CA LYS A 61 11.30 5.47 10.56
C LYS A 61 11.65 4.67 9.30
N ILE A 62 10.77 4.77 8.31
CA ILE A 62 10.93 4.20 6.98
C ILE A 62 11.50 5.31 6.12
N ASP A 63 12.73 5.11 5.67
CA ASP A 63 13.43 6.03 4.77
C ASP A 63 13.34 5.58 3.30
N GLY A 64 12.72 4.41 3.04
CA GLY A 64 12.47 3.88 1.70
C GLY A 64 11.00 3.67 1.40
N ARG A 65 10.51 2.43 1.45
CA ARG A 65 9.13 2.08 1.09
C ARG A 65 8.58 0.94 1.95
N LEU A 66 7.27 0.91 2.06
CA LEU A 66 6.52 -0.21 2.63
C LEU A 66 5.57 -0.76 1.58
N SER A 67 5.51 -2.07 1.45
CA SER A 67 4.53 -2.74 0.60
C SER A 67 3.73 -3.79 1.35
N VAL A 68 2.46 -3.88 1.00
CA VAL A 68 1.53 -4.94 1.37
C VAL A 68 1.34 -5.80 0.13
N GLN A 69 1.60 -7.09 0.23
CA GLN A 69 1.43 -8.04 -0.85
C GLN A 69 0.62 -9.24 -0.40
N LEU A 70 -0.46 -9.54 -1.12
CA LEU A 70 -1.20 -10.79 -0.97
C LEU A 70 -1.13 -11.58 -2.28
N ARG A 71 -0.85 -12.88 -2.18
CA ARG A 71 -0.87 -13.82 -3.31
C ARG A 71 -1.68 -15.05 -2.92
N SER A 72 -2.46 -15.57 -3.86
CA SER A 72 -3.16 -16.85 -3.66
C SER A 72 -3.38 -17.58 -5.00
N SER A 73 -3.75 -18.85 -4.93
CA SER A 73 -4.16 -19.64 -6.10
C SER A 73 -5.66 -19.57 -6.43
N THR A 74 -6.41 -18.66 -5.78
CA THR A 74 -7.87 -18.53 -5.92
C THR A 74 -8.28 -17.42 -6.91
N ALA A 75 -9.47 -16.84 -6.74
CA ALA A 75 -9.99 -15.74 -7.55
C ALA A 75 -9.09 -14.49 -7.48
N LEU A 76 -8.54 -14.17 -6.30
CA LEU A 76 -7.58 -13.09 -6.11
C LEU A 76 -6.15 -13.63 -6.26
N ARG A 77 -5.55 -13.44 -7.43
CA ARG A 77 -4.20 -13.95 -7.74
C ARG A 77 -3.12 -13.13 -7.06
N THR A 78 -3.22 -11.82 -7.19
CA THR A 78 -2.27 -10.87 -6.64
C THR A 78 -3.01 -9.65 -6.13
N LEU A 79 -2.61 -9.16 -4.98
CA LEU A 79 -2.88 -7.82 -4.50
C LEU A 79 -1.54 -7.22 -4.07
N PHE A 80 -1.26 -6.01 -4.50
CA PHE A 80 -0.04 -5.31 -4.12
C PHE A 80 -0.34 -3.83 -3.94
N ALA A 81 0.09 -3.27 -2.82
CA ALA A 81 0.08 -1.84 -2.55
C ALA A 81 1.41 -1.41 -1.97
N GLU A 82 1.90 -0.23 -2.34
CA GLU A 82 3.18 0.31 -1.89
C GLU A 82 3.03 1.80 -1.57
N CYS A 83 3.57 2.22 -0.43
CA CYS A 83 3.77 3.61 -0.04
C CYS A 83 5.26 3.90 0.16
N THR A 84 5.78 4.97 -0.44
CA THR A 84 7.14 5.43 -0.19
C THR A 84 7.21 6.39 1.01
N ALA A 85 8.41 6.57 1.56
CA ALA A 85 8.68 7.57 2.59
C ALA A 85 8.37 8.98 2.10
N GLY A 86 8.53 9.25 0.80
CA GLY A 86 8.11 10.47 0.13
C GLY A 86 6.59 10.70 0.05
N GLY A 87 5.75 9.73 0.45
CA GLY A 87 4.29 9.85 0.39
C GLY A 87 3.69 9.48 -0.97
N THR A 88 4.45 8.78 -1.82
CA THR A 88 3.91 8.30 -3.10
C THR A 88 3.30 6.91 -2.97
N LEU A 89 2.18 6.69 -3.64
CA LEU A 89 1.39 5.47 -3.58
C LEU A 89 1.18 4.86 -4.97
N ARG A 90 1.10 3.53 -4.99
CA ARG A 90 0.61 2.75 -6.13
C ARG A 90 0.07 1.42 -5.64
N GLY A 91 -0.86 0.86 -6.39
CA GLY A 91 -1.38 -0.47 -6.11
C GLY A 91 -1.96 -1.14 -7.34
N ILE A 92 -2.15 -2.45 -7.23
CA ILE A 92 -2.77 -3.27 -8.26
C ILE A 92 -3.41 -4.50 -7.62
N ALA A 93 -4.55 -4.91 -8.18
CA ALA A 93 -5.10 -6.25 -7.99
C ALA A 93 -5.11 -7.02 -9.32
N GLN A 94 -4.87 -8.33 -9.27
CA GLN A 94 -5.01 -9.26 -10.39
C GLN A 94 -5.99 -10.36 -9.98
N LEU A 95 -7.01 -10.54 -10.82
CA LEU A 95 -8.09 -11.48 -10.59
C LEU A 95 -8.07 -12.57 -11.66
N SER A 96 -8.65 -13.73 -11.34
CA SER A 96 -9.06 -14.68 -12.36
C SER A 96 -10.14 -14.08 -13.27
N GLU A 97 -10.18 -14.52 -14.52
CA GLU A 97 -11.12 -14.01 -15.51
C GLU A 97 -12.57 -14.15 -15.03
N GLY A 98 -13.31 -13.02 -15.07
CA GLY A 98 -14.71 -12.96 -14.64
C GLY A 98 -14.96 -13.12 -13.13
N ALA A 99 -13.92 -13.15 -12.30
CA ALA A 99 -14.03 -13.28 -10.86
C ALA A 99 -13.95 -11.92 -10.14
N ASP A 100 -14.40 -11.90 -8.88
CA ASP A 100 -14.19 -10.80 -7.92
C ASP A 100 -13.28 -11.29 -6.77
N ALA A 101 -12.74 -10.37 -5.98
CA ALA A 101 -12.05 -10.71 -4.74
C ALA A 101 -13.03 -11.34 -3.73
N PRO A 102 -12.58 -12.30 -2.90
CA PRO A 102 -13.42 -12.82 -1.84
C PRO A 102 -13.69 -11.73 -0.79
N ARG A 103 -14.89 -11.74 -0.24
CA ARG A 103 -15.27 -10.87 0.89
C ARG A 103 -14.69 -11.34 2.22
N ASP A 104 -14.33 -12.63 2.30
CA ASP A 104 -13.71 -13.25 3.47
C ASP A 104 -12.31 -13.74 3.07
N LEU A 105 -11.27 -13.06 3.57
CA LEU A 105 -9.88 -13.39 3.24
C LEU A 105 -9.43 -14.74 3.82
N SER A 106 -10.09 -15.26 4.85
CA SER A 106 -9.79 -16.58 5.40
C SER A 106 -10.15 -17.70 4.41
N SER A 107 -10.95 -17.42 3.38
CA SER A 107 -11.31 -18.36 2.32
C SER A 107 -10.30 -18.43 1.17
N LEU A 108 -9.18 -17.70 1.24
CA LEU A 108 -8.16 -17.67 0.18
C LEU A 108 -7.31 -18.95 0.08
N GLY A 109 -7.47 -19.88 1.03
CA GLY A 109 -6.78 -21.16 1.06
C GLY A 109 -5.43 -21.10 1.80
N ASP A 110 -4.93 -22.29 2.17
CA ASP A 110 -3.72 -22.44 2.99
C ASP A 110 -2.42 -22.01 2.28
N ASP A 111 -2.43 -21.91 0.95
CA ASP A 111 -1.32 -21.43 0.13
C ASP A 111 -1.32 -19.90 -0.05
N ALA A 112 -2.34 -19.20 0.47
CA ALA A 112 -2.39 -17.76 0.43
C ALA A 112 -1.33 -17.14 1.36
N ILE A 113 -0.61 -16.15 0.83
CA ILE A 113 0.45 -15.46 1.55
C ILE A 113 0.10 -13.98 1.56
N LEU A 114 -0.09 -13.41 2.75
CA LEU A 114 -0.07 -11.97 2.99
C LEU A 114 1.28 -11.60 3.62
N ALA A 115 1.95 -10.60 3.08
CA ALA A 115 3.25 -10.15 3.55
C ALA A 115 3.33 -8.61 3.58
N ILE A 116 3.96 -8.10 4.64
CA ILE A 116 4.39 -6.71 4.75
C ILE A 116 5.89 -6.68 4.50
N THR A 117 6.34 -5.86 3.57
CA THR A 117 7.77 -5.71 3.25
C THR A 117 8.19 -4.26 3.45
N ILE A 118 9.19 -4.05 4.30
CA ILE A 118 9.86 -2.76 4.49
C ILE A 118 11.19 -2.82 3.76
N GLU A 119 11.40 -1.91 2.82
CA GLU A 119 12.65 -1.75 2.09
C GLU A 119 13.23 -0.37 2.39
N ASN A 120 14.37 -0.34 3.10
CA ASN A 120 15.11 0.88 3.39
C ASN A 120 16.39 0.96 2.54
N PRO A 121 16.92 2.18 2.29
CA PRO A 121 18.23 2.35 1.67
C PRO A 121 19.30 1.62 2.49
N GLY A 122 20.13 0.81 1.84
CA GLY A 122 21.33 0.23 2.45
C GLY A 122 22.51 1.20 2.40
N LEU A 123 23.66 0.76 2.93
CA LEU A 123 24.92 1.51 2.82
C LEU A 123 25.37 1.63 1.36
N ASP A 124 25.14 0.59 0.56
CA ASP A 124 25.18 0.67 -0.90
C ASP A 124 23.74 0.90 -1.40
N PRO A 125 23.45 1.98 -2.14
CA PRO A 125 22.15 2.21 -2.77
C PRO A 125 21.66 1.06 -3.67
N ARG A 126 22.57 0.20 -4.14
CA ARG A 126 22.25 -0.99 -4.93
C ARG A 126 21.72 -2.14 -4.09
N GLU A 127 22.08 -2.20 -2.81
CA GLU A 127 21.73 -3.27 -1.88
C GLU A 127 20.80 -2.74 -0.77
N PRO A 128 19.49 -2.60 -1.04
CA PRO A 128 18.57 -2.12 -0.03
C PRO A 128 18.42 -3.14 1.11
N GLN A 129 18.21 -2.64 2.32
CA GLN A 129 17.86 -3.49 3.45
C GLN A 129 16.38 -3.83 3.37
N ARG A 130 16.07 -5.11 3.19
CA ARG A 130 14.70 -5.63 3.10
C ARG A 130 14.36 -6.43 4.35
N TYR A 131 13.25 -6.08 4.97
CA TYR A 131 12.63 -6.84 6.04
C TYR A 131 11.23 -7.24 5.59
N GLN A 132 10.93 -8.53 5.62
CA GLN A 132 9.63 -9.06 5.21
C GLN A 132 9.01 -9.85 6.36
N SER A 133 7.77 -9.50 6.68
CA SER A 133 6.95 -10.17 7.67
C SER A 133 5.78 -10.85 6.99
N LEU A 134 5.50 -12.08 7.38
CA LEU A 134 4.29 -12.80 6.97
C LEU A 134 3.15 -12.48 7.95
N VAL A 135 1.97 -12.22 7.41
CA VAL A 135 0.74 -11.98 8.16
C VAL A 135 -0.16 -13.20 7.98
N ALA A 136 -0.66 -13.74 9.09
CA ALA A 136 -1.61 -14.85 9.05
C ALA A 136 -2.96 -14.37 8.49
N LEU A 137 -3.49 -15.08 7.50
CA LEU A 137 -4.81 -14.84 6.92
C LEU A 137 -5.89 -15.66 7.64
N THR A 138 -5.97 -15.51 8.97
CA THR A 138 -6.98 -16.20 9.79
C THR A 138 -8.25 -15.38 9.99
N ALA A 139 -8.19 -14.08 9.72
CA ALA A 139 -9.30 -13.15 9.84
C ALA A 139 -9.96 -12.88 8.48
N PRO A 140 -11.27 -12.55 8.46
CA PRO A 140 -11.99 -12.24 7.23
C PRO A 140 -11.60 -10.91 6.59
N GLU A 141 -11.21 -9.90 7.40
CA GLU A 141 -10.90 -8.54 6.94
C GLU A 141 -9.40 -8.19 7.11
N LEU A 142 -8.90 -7.25 6.30
CA LEU A 142 -7.49 -6.84 6.35
C LEU A 142 -7.12 -6.16 7.67
N ASP A 143 -7.99 -5.32 8.20
CA ASP A 143 -7.75 -4.60 9.45
C ASP A 143 -7.56 -5.56 10.62
N GLU A 144 -8.45 -6.57 10.76
CA GLU A 144 -8.31 -7.64 11.76
C GLU A 144 -7.01 -8.44 11.58
N ALA A 145 -6.68 -8.83 10.34
CA ALA A 145 -5.44 -9.57 10.06
C ALA A 145 -4.18 -8.77 10.45
N PHE A 146 -4.19 -7.46 10.20
CA PHE A 146 -3.09 -6.58 10.59
C PHE A 146 -3.06 -6.30 12.10
N GLU A 147 -4.20 -6.15 12.78
CA GLU A 147 -4.24 -6.05 14.24
C GLU A 147 -3.59 -7.26 14.90
N ASP A 148 -3.91 -8.46 14.41
CA ASP A 148 -3.31 -9.70 14.91
C ASP A 148 -1.81 -9.79 14.62
N TYR A 149 -1.37 -9.32 13.45
CA TYR A 149 0.06 -9.17 13.16
C TYR A 149 0.77 -8.25 14.16
N PHE A 150 0.26 -7.03 14.40
CA PHE A 150 0.89 -6.11 15.35
C PHE A 150 0.87 -6.65 16.79
N ARG A 151 -0.21 -7.35 17.18
CA ARG A 151 -0.32 -7.99 18.48
C ARG A 151 0.75 -9.06 18.69
N GLN A 152 0.98 -9.90 17.67
CA GLN A 152 1.89 -11.05 17.78
C GLN A 152 3.36 -10.67 17.54
N SER A 153 3.64 -9.87 16.50
CA SER A 153 5.00 -9.59 16.06
C SER A 153 5.62 -8.37 16.74
N GLU A 154 4.84 -7.31 16.97
CA GLU A 154 5.33 -6.05 17.53
C GLU A 154 5.03 -5.90 19.03
N GLN A 155 4.14 -6.73 19.58
CA GLN A 155 3.67 -6.66 20.98
C GLN A 155 3.10 -5.29 21.36
N LEU A 156 2.59 -4.54 20.37
CA LEU A 156 1.99 -3.23 20.56
C LEU A 156 0.47 -3.34 20.34
N PRO A 157 -0.36 -3.13 21.38
CA PRO A 157 -1.80 -3.01 21.22
C PRO A 157 -2.11 -2.00 20.12
N THR A 158 -2.83 -2.46 19.10
CA THR A 158 -3.12 -1.71 17.88
C THR A 158 -4.60 -1.88 17.56
N ARG A 159 -5.23 -0.79 17.14
CA ARG A 159 -6.58 -0.74 16.56
C ARG A 159 -6.48 -0.21 15.16
N LEU A 160 -7.16 -0.83 14.22
CA LEU A 160 -7.12 -0.49 12.81
C LEU A 160 -8.53 -0.58 12.21
N LEU A 161 -8.87 0.42 11.42
CA LEU A 161 -10.10 0.43 10.63
C LEU A 161 -9.71 0.88 9.24
N LEU A 162 -10.05 0.06 8.26
CA LEU A 162 -9.83 0.34 6.85
C LEU A 162 -11.20 0.43 6.16
N ALA A 163 -11.31 1.37 5.23
CA ALA A 163 -12.50 1.52 4.41
C ALA A 163 -12.12 2.01 3.03
N ALA A 164 -12.77 1.48 2.01
CA ALA A 164 -12.70 2.01 0.66
C ALA A 164 -14.03 1.83 -0.05
N ASP A 165 -14.31 2.72 -0.98
CA ASP A 165 -15.39 2.61 -1.95
C ASP A 165 -14.90 3.13 -3.32
N ARG A 166 -15.82 3.34 -4.27
CA ARG A 166 -15.45 3.87 -5.59
C ARG A 166 -14.99 5.34 -5.57
N ASN A 167 -15.26 6.08 -4.51
CA ASN A 167 -15.01 7.52 -4.41
C ASN A 167 -13.75 7.84 -3.61
N GLY A 168 -13.46 7.07 -2.56
CA GLY A 168 -12.33 7.30 -1.67
C GLY A 168 -11.90 6.04 -0.91
N ALA A 169 -10.74 6.15 -0.28
CA ALA A 169 -10.24 5.17 0.67
C ALA A 169 -9.68 5.89 1.89
N ALA A 170 -9.97 5.39 3.08
CA ALA A 170 -9.54 6.00 4.33
C ALA A 170 -9.24 4.95 5.39
N GLY A 171 -8.44 5.34 6.38
CA GLY A 171 -8.08 4.46 7.47
C GLY A 171 -7.65 5.22 8.71
N LEU A 172 -7.90 4.60 9.86
CA LEU A 172 -7.49 5.11 11.16
C LEU A 172 -6.76 3.98 11.90
N LEU A 173 -5.55 4.28 12.36
CA LEU A 173 -4.75 3.40 13.20
C LEU A 173 -4.53 4.07 14.55
N LEU A 174 -4.83 3.37 15.65
CA LEU A 174 -4.37 3.72 16.99
C LEU A 174 -3.38 2.68 17.47
N GLN A 175 -2.36 3.13 18.20
CA GLN A 175 -1.38 2.24 18.80
C GLN A 175 -0.94 2.77 20.15
N LYS A 176 -0.88 1.88 21.14
CA LYS A 176 -0.37 2.23 22.47
C LYS A 176 1.12 2.58 22.40
N LEU A 177 1.54 3.63 23.09
CA LEU A 177 2.95 3.96 23.25
C LEU A 177 3.66 2.90 24.12
N PRO A 178 4.95 2.63 23.86
CA PRO A 178 5.72 1.71 24.71
C PRO A 178 5.89 2.28 26.11
N GLY A 179 5.81 1.41 27.13
CA GLY A 179 5.91 1.78 28.54
C GLY A 179 4.56 2.04 29.20
N ASP A 180 4.61 2.51 30.46
CA ASP A 180 3.43 2.98 31.22
C ASP A 180 3.20 4.49 30.97
N GLU A 181 3.27 4.89 29.70
CA GLU A 181 2.91 6.24 29.29
C GLU A 181 1.39 6.37 29.25
N GLY A 182 0.86 7.48 29.79
CA GLY A 182 -0.58 7.73 29.91
C GLY A 182 -1.20 7.25 31.23
N ASP A 183 -2.52 7.42 31.34
CA ASP A 183 -3.32 6.93 32.45
C ASP A 183 -3.65 5.42 32.33
N GLU A 184 -4.11 4.83 33.44
CA GLU A 184 -4.27 3.37 33.58
C GLU A 184 -5.28 2.79 32.56
N ASP A 185 -6.34 3.53 32.26
CA ASP A 185 -7.43 3.11 31.36
C ASP A 185 -7.38 3.76 29.97
N GLY A 186 -6.36 4.57 29.66
CA GLY A 186 -6.27 5.38 28.44
C GLY A 186 -6.40 4.58 27.15
N TRP A 187 -5.67 3.47 27.07
CA TRP A 187 -5.79 2.56 25.93
C TRP A 187 -7.20 1.99 25.79
N ALA A 188 -7.83 1.60 26.90
CA ALA A 188 -9.16 1.01 26.88
C ALA A 188 -10.22 2.06 26.47
N ARG A 189 -10.13 3.29 26.99
CA ARG A 189 -11.01 4.39 26.58
C ARG A 189 -10.84 4.75 25.12
N ALA A 190 -9.61 4.98 24.66
CA ALA A 190 -9.32 5.34 23.27
C ALA A 190 -9.79 4.25 22.31
N SER A 191 -9.64 2.98 22.67
CA SER A 191 -10.16 1.83 21.90
C SER A 191 -11.69 1.80 21.87
N ALA A 192 -12.36 2.06 23.00
CA ALA A 192 -13.82 2.08 23.04
C ALA A 192 -14.41 3.23 22.20
N LEU A 193 -13.76 4.40 22.21
CA LEU A 193 -14.11 5.54 21.34
C LEU A 193 -13.90 5.18 19.87
N PHE A 194 -12.76 4.57 19.55
CA PHE A 194 -12.45 4.09 18.20
C PHE A 194 -13.48 3.09 17.67
N GLU A 195 -13.94 2.15 18.50
CA GLU A 195 -14.93 1.13 18.12
C GLU A 195 -16.31 1.72 17.77
N THR A 196 -16.58 3.00 18.07
CA THR A 196 -17.79 3.70 17.63
C THR A 196 -17.72 4.19 16.18
N LEU A 197 -16.53 4.20 15.58
CA LEU A 197 -16.30 4.70 14.23
C LEU A 197 -16.79 3.70 13.17
N GLY A 198 -17.71 4.13 12.31
CA GLY A 198 -18.14 3.35 11.15
C GLY A 198 -17.36 3.67 9.87
N LYS A 199 -17.22 2.69 8.97
CA LYS A 199 -16.55 2.82 7.65
C LYS A 199 -17.09 4.01 6.83
N ALA A 200 -18.41 4.24 6.84
CA ALA A 200 -19.03 5.36 6.11
C ALA A 200 -18.66 6.74 6.69
N GLU A 201 -18.56 6.86 8.02
CA GLU A 201 -18.13 8.12 8.65
C GLU A 201 -16.65 8.39 8.39
N LEU A 202 -15.81 7.35 8.48
CA LEU A 202 -14.38 7.40 8.18
C LEU A 202 -14.11 7.91 6.76
N LEU A 203 -14.88 7.45 5.76
CA LEU A 203 -14.74 7.91 4.37
C LEU A 203 -15.25 9.34 4.15
N ALA A 204 -16.33 9.74 4.82
CA ALA A 204 -17.02 11.00 4.53
C ALA A 204 -16.47 12.21 5.31
N THR A 205 -15.78 11.99 6.43
CA THR A 205 -15.45 13.05 7.39
C THR A 205 -14.00 13.49 7.26
N PRO A 206 -13.73 14.80 7.10
CA PRO A 206 -12.36 15.32 7.12
C PRO A 206 -11.63 14.97 8.42
N ALA A 207 -10.33 14.70 8.32
CA ALA A 207 -9.51 14.18 9.41
C ALA A 207 -9.62 14.98 10.72
N GLU A 208 -9.44 16.31 10.68
CA GLU A 208 -9.53 17.15 11.88
C GLU A 208 -10.89 17.05 12.58
N GLN A 209 -11.97 17.00 11.79
CA GLN A 209 -13.33 16.86 12.32
C GLN A 209 -13.55 15.46 12.90
N LEU A 210 -13.05 14.43 12.23
CA LEU A 210 -13.13 13.04 12.69
C LEU A 210 -12.40 12.86 14.03
N LEU A 211 -11.15 13.33 14.12
CA LEU A 211 -10.34 13.24 15.33
C LEU A 211 -10.94 14.03 16.48
N HIS A 212 -11.50 15.22 16.22
CA HIS A 212 -12.22 15.97 17.25
C HIS A 212 -13.47 15.21 17.73
N ARG A 213 -14.29 14.64 16.82
CA ARG A 213 -15.49 13.89 17.23
C ARG A 213 -15.15 12.71 18.13
N LEU A 214 -14.15 11.93 17.76
CA LEU A 214 -13.75 10.74 18.50
C LEU A 214 -13.03 11.09 19.81
N PHE A 215 -12.11 12.06 19.79
CA PHE A 215 -11.10 12.20 20.85
C PHE A 215 -11.04 13.59 21.50
N HIS A 216 -11.99 14.50 21.31
CA HIS A 216 -11.90 15.86 21.88
C HIS A 216 -11.62 15.92 23.39
N GLU A 217 -12.13 14.98 24.18
CA GLU A 217 -11.84 14.90 25.62
C GLU A 217 -10.41 14.42 25.93
N GLU A 218 -9.80 13.68 25.00
CA GLU A 218 -8.41 13.16 25.06
C GLU A 218 -7.38 14.16 24.52
N ARG A 219 -7.81 15.38 24.17
CA ARG A 219 -6.95 16.51 23.73
C ARG A 219 -5.98 16.11 22.60
N PRO A 220 -6.48 15.78 21.40
CA PRO A 220 -5.66 15.25 20.33
C PRO A 220 -4.66 16.30 19.85
N GLU A 221 -3.37 15.95 19.84
CA GLU A 221 -2.29 16.79 19.35
C GLU A 221 -1.88 16.33 17.95
N LEU A 222 -2.00 17.20 16.94
CA LEU A 222 -1.53 16.91 15.59
C LEU A 222 -0.01 17.05 15.51
N LEU A 223 0.68 15.97 15.13
CA LEU A 223 2.14 15.91 15.02
C LEU A 223 2.66 16.28 13.63
N GLY A 224 1.79 16.22 12.62
CA GLY A 224 2.10 16.67 11.27
C GLY A 224 1.26 15.98 10.21
N GLU A 225 1.21 16.64 9.06
CA GLU A 225 0.54 16.18 7.85
C GLU A 225 1.58 15.91 6.76
N LYS A 226 1.40 14.81 6.03
CA LYS A 226 2.18 14.47 4.84
C LYS A 226 1.20 14.32 3.66
N PRO A 227 1.39 15.06 2.56
CA PRO A 227 0.56 14.86 1.37
C PRO A 227 0.83 13.49 0.75
N LEU A 228 -0.22 12.86 0.25
CA LEU A 228 -0.15 11.59 -0.47
C LEU A 228 -0.49 11.81 -1.94
N SER A 229 0.19 11.10 -2.82
CA SER A 229 -0.06 11.19 -4.27
C SER A 229 0.24 9.89 -4.98
N PHE A 230 -0.40 9.66 -6.12
CA PHE A 230 -0.03 8.54 -6.99
C PHE A 230 1.34 8.78 -7.63
N ALA A 231 2.21 7.76 -7.63
CA ALA A 231 3.37 7.76 -8.50
C ALA A 231 3.74 6.34 -8.96
N CYS A 232 4.17 6.23 -10.22
CA CYS A 232 4.71 5.01 -10.75
C CYS A 232 6.18 5.20 -11.13
N SER A 233 6.97 4.16 -10.88
CA SER A 233 8.41 4.17 -11.16
C SER A 233 8.78 3.47 -12.46
N CYS A 234 7.81 3.10 -13.30
CA CYS A 234 8.08 2.47 -14.59
C CYS A 234 8.88 3.41 -15.51
N SER A 235 9.82 2.85 -16.26
CA SER A 235 10.62 3.58 -17.25
C SER A 235 10.96 2.65 -18.40
N ARG A 236 11.37 3.21 -19.55
CA ARG A 236 11.77 2.40 -20.71
C ARG A 236 12.97 1.52 -20.35
N GLU A 237 13.89 2.03 -19.54
CA GLU A 237 15.08 1.34 -19.06
C GLU A 237 14.72 0.14 -18.17
N ARG A 238 13.70 0.27 -17.32
CA ARG A 238 13.22 -0.87 -16.50
C ARG A 238 12.59 -1.95 -17.34
N VAL A 239 11.76 -1.57 -18.31
CA VAL A 239 11.12 -2.54 -19.21
C VAL A 239 12.19 -3.21 -20.08
N ALA A 240 13.17 -2.45 -20.58
CA ALA A 240 14.33 -2.99 -21.27
C ALA A 240 15.10 -4.02 -20.41
N GLY A 241 15.39 -3.69 -19.15
CA GLY A 241 16.03 -4.62 -18.21
C GLY A 241 15.20 -5.88 -17.95
N MET A 242 13.87 -5.76 -17.93
CA MET A 242 12.97 -6.92 -17.82
C MET A 242 13.04 -7.82 -19.05
N LEU A 243 12.99 -7.25 -20.26
CA LEU A 243 13.15 -8.00 -21.51
C LEU A 243 14.52 -8.68 -21.60
N GLN A 244 15.57 -8.00 -21.13
CA GLN A 244 16.92 -8.59 -21.03
C GLN A 244 16.95 -9.80 -20.08
N SER A 245 16.24 -9.73 -18.95
CA SER A 245 16.16 -10.83 -17.98
C SER A 245 15.36 -12.03 -18.48
N LEU A 246 14.37 -11.79 -19.35
CA LEU A 246 13.58 -12.81 -20.03
C LEU A 246 14.44 -13.57 -21.06
N GLY A 247 15.33 -12.85 -21.74
CA GLY A 247 16.25 -13.41 -22.75
C GLY A 247 15.82 -13.08 -24.17
N GLU A 248 16.79 -13.07 -25.09
CA GLU A 248 16.57 -12.60 -26.46
C GLU A 248 15.61 -13.49 -27.25
N GLU A 249 15.70 -14.80 -27.08
CA GLU A 249 14.83 -15.76 -27.79
C GLU A 249 13.37 -15.56 -27.42
N GLU A 250 13.06 -15.51 -26.13
CA GLU A 250 11.69 -15.30 -25.62
C GLU A 250 11.15 -13.92 -26.01
N ALA A 251 11.97 -12.87 -25.90
CA ALA A 251 11.56 -11.52 -26.28
C ALA A 251 11.30 -11.39 -27.80
N ARG A 252 12.09 -12.08 -28.65
CA ARG A 252 11.86 -12.11 -30.10
C ARG A 252 10.60 -12.89 -30.45
N ALA A 253 10.39 -14.04 -29.82
CA ALA A 253 9.18 -14.85 -30.00
C ALA A 253 7.91 -14.03 -29.68
N ALA A 254 7.95 -13.23 -28.61
CA ALA A 254 6.85 -12.33 -28.25
C ALA A 254 6.56 -11.23 -29.29
N ALA A 255 7.48 -10.96 -30.23
CA ALA A 255 7.35 -9.95 -31.28
C ALA A 255 7.18 -10.54 -32.69
N GLU A 256 7.13 -11.87 -32.86
CA GLU A 256 7.09 -12.51 -34.19
C GLU A 256 5.86 -12.08 -35.01
N ASP A 257 4.69 -12.04 -34.37
CA ASP A 257 3.42 -11.74 -35.06
C ASP A 257 3.18 -10.23 -35.27
N THR A 258 3.71 -9.38 -34.39
CA THR A 258 3.43 -7.93 -34.34
C THR A 258 4.59 -7.07 -34.85
N GLY A 259 5.80 -7.63 -34.94
CA GLY A 259 7.04 -6.92 -35.27
C GLY A 259 7.62 -6.10 -34.09
N ALA A 260 6.99 -6.13 -32.92
CA ALA A 260 7.40 -5.40 -31.74
C ALA A 260 6.85 -6.02 -30.45
N VAL A 261 7.58 -5.86 -29.34
CA VAL A 261 7.04 -6.17 -28.01
C VAL A 261 6.36 -4.92 -27.45
N GLU A 262 5.08 -5.07 -27.09
CA GLU A 262 4.30 -4.06 -26.38
C GLU A 262 4.16 -4.47 -24.92
N VAL A 263 4.68 -3.64 -24.01
CA VAL A 263 4.56 -3.85 -22.57
C VAL A 263 3.74 -2.72 -21.99
N ARG A 264 2.61 -3.07 -21.36
CA ARG A 264 1.80 -2.13 -20.59
C ARG A 264 2.14 -2.23 -19.11
N CYS A 265 2.52 -1.13 -18.48
CA CYS A 265 2.71 -1.10 -17.03
C CYS A 265 1.35 -1.23 -16.34
N GLU A 266 1.17 -2.28 -15.55
CA GLU A 266 -0.12 -2.54 -14.91
C GLU A 266 -0.44 -1.55 -13.76
N PHE A 267 0.53 -0.77 -13.28
CA PHE A 267 0.31 0.24 -12.23
C PHE A 267 -0.22 1.57 -12.76
N CYS A 268 0.32 2.07 -13.88
CA CYS A 268 -0.01 3.40 -14.42
C CYS A 268 -0.59 3.37 -15.84
N GLY A 269 -0.76 2.18 -16.41
CA GLY A 269 -1.26 2.00 -17.77
C GLY A 269 -0.31 2.45 -18.88
N ARG A 270 0.88 2.99 -18.59
CA ARG A 270 1.81 3.44 -19.62
C ARG A 270 2.27 2.28 -20.49
N GLU A 271 2.19 2.47 -21.80
CA GLU A 271 2.62 1.51 -22.82
C GLU A 271 4.05 1.81 -23.29
N TYR A 272 4.82 0.74 -23.45
CA TYR A 272 6.20 0.77 -23.93
C TYR A 272 6.31 -0.13 -25.15
N HIS A 273 6.71 0.46 -26.27
CA HIS A 273 6.87 -0.24 -27.55
C HIS A 273 8.35 -0.46 -27.87
N PHE A 274 8.72 -1.71 -28.14
CA PHE A 274 10.08 -2.13 -28.49
C PHE A 274 10.06 -2.85 -29.85
N PRO A 275 10.37 -2.15 -30.95
CA PRO A 275 10.40 -2.77 -32.28
C PRO A 275 11.59 -3.72 -32.42
N LEU A 276 11.43 -4.79 -33.21
CA LEU A 276 12.51 -5.77 -33.47
C LEU A 276 13.82 -5.15 -33.97
N THR A 277 13.75 -4.00 -34.64
CA THR A 277 14.94 -3.26 -35.11
C THR A 277 15.83 -2.77 -33.97
N GLU A 278 15.28 -2.55 -32.77
CA GLU A 278 16.02 -2.12 -31.59
C GLU A 278 16.62 -3.27 -30.79
N PHE A 279 16.25 -4.53 -31.08
CA PHE A 279 16.67 -5.69 -30.30
C PHE A 279 18.18 -5.95 -30.36
N GLY A 280 18.82 -5.63 -31.50
CA GLY A 280 20.26 -5.66 -31.61
C GLY A 280 20.93 -4.75 -30.57
N ILE A 281 20.40 -3.55 -30.35
CA ILE A 281 20.90 -2.62 -29.33
C ILE A 281 20.50 -3.09 -27.93
N LEU A 282 19.29 -3.60 -27.75
CA LEU A 282 18.78 -4.04 -26.44
C LEU A 282 19.60 -5.22 -25.86
N PHE A 283 19.96 -6.20 -26.70
CA PHE A 283 20.65 -7.41 -26.23
C PHE A 283 22.18 -7.38 -26.46
N HIS A 284 22.66 -6.60 -27.43
CA HIS A 284 24.10 -6.54 -27.77
C HIS A 284 24.73 -5.15 -27.50
N GLY A 285 23.94 -4.14 -27.19
CA GLY A 285 24.40 -2.81 -26.79
C GLY A 285 24.88 -2.80 -25.34
N ALA A 286 26.20 -2.94 -25.19
CA ALA A 286 26.99 -2.76 -23.98
C ALA A 286 26.89 -3.85 -22.89
N GLN A 287 27.96 -4.64 -22.78
CA GLN A 287 28.45 -5.30 -21.56
C GLN A 287 28.87 -4.30 -20.46
N GLY A 288 28.17 -3.17 -20.32
CA GLY A 288 28.46 -2.09 -19.38
C GLY A 288 27.25 -1.84 -18.50
N ALA A 289 27.41 -2.05 -17.19
CA ALA A 289 26.38 -1.92 -16.17
C ALA A 289 25.48 -0.70 -16.40
N VAL A 290 24.23 -0.95 -16.84
CA VAL A 290 23.17 0.06 -16.85
C VAL A 290 22.93 0.45 -15.40
N PRO A 291 23.08 1.75 -15.02
CA PRO A 291 22.81 2.17 -13.66
C PRO A 291 21.36 1.82 -13.30
N ALA A 292 21.15 1.32 -12.09
CA ALA A 292 19.81 1.01 -11.60
C ALA A 292 18.95 2.28 -11.73
N PRO A 293 17.77 2.20 -12.37
CA PRO A 293 16.92 3.35 -12.60
C PRO A 293 16.54 4.00 -11.27
N GLU A 294 16.45 5.33 -11.25
CA GLU A 294 16.10 6.10 -10.06
C GLU A 294 14.83 5.52 -9.43
N ARG A 295 14.97 5.04 -8.19
CA ARG A 295 13.87 4.48 -7.41
C ARG A 295 13.05 5.66 -6.87
N LEU A 296 11.72 5.56 -6.91
CA LEU A 296 10.88 6.45 -6.10
C LEU A 296 11.31 6.27 -4.65
N GLN A 297 11.79 7.35 -4.03
CA GLN A 297 12.09 7.45 -2.60
C GLN A 297 10.88 8.06 -1.87
#